data_AF-A0A8T0HGH3-F1
#
_entry.id   AF-A0A8T0HGH3-F1
#
_cell.length_a   1.000
_cell.length_b   1.000
_cell.length_c   1.000
_cell.angle_alpha   90.00
_cell.angle_beta   90.00
_cell.angle_gamma   90.00
#
_symmetry.space_group_name_H-M   'P 1'
#
loop_
_entity.id
_entity.type
_entity.pdbx_description
1 polymer ?
#
loop_
_entity_poly.entity_id
_entity_poly.type
_entity_poly.pdbx_seq_one_letter_code
_entity_poly.pdbx_strand_id
1 'polypeptide(L)'
;MKIAVEGCAHGDLDNIYATLQHLEHTENVKIDLLICCGDFQALRNEEDFESLSCPAKFRSMGSFWKYYSGVERAPYPTLFVGGNHEASNYLWELYYGGFVAPNIYFLGFAGVVKFGGVRIGGLSGIFKQGDYRKGHFERVPYNDSDIRSVYHVREYDVKKLLQLEGAIDVFVSHDWPEGVTQYGDVQQLLRHKRHFEQEIEENRLGSNAGKELLHKLKPDYWFAAHLHTKFAAVVPHPNSNKATRFLALDKCLPHRRFLQMVDIPAAAGPLEFTHDEEWLAITRAYHPYFPLTRQPMQLRNPLNLAAQRQWVQKRLGERGSAISMQFTMTAPPYQANQPRGRAGQLPGHVRNPQTEAFLEFLDLPYLLDHASESVPGQARVALPGPVETDPNEIPLEDDDAGPVEADPNEIPLEDDDAEVPENGALDTDDIDELESRSRCSVVDPDEIELCEDED
;
A
#
# COMPACT_ATOMS: atom_id res chain seq x y z
N MET A 1 -7.20 15.59 -10.18
CA MET A 1 -7.40 14.80 -8.97
C MET A 1 -6.27 15.13 -8.05
N LYS A 2 -6.57 15.47 -6.81
CA LYS A 2 -5.54 15.68 -5.79
C LYS A 2 -5.32 14.39 -5.04
N ILE A 3 -4.13 13.82 -5.20
CA ILE A 3 -3.75 12.54 -4.60
C ILE A 3 -2.68 12.82 -3.56
N ALA A 4 -2.93 12.41 -2.33
CA ALA A 4 -1.90 12.37 -1.30
C ALA A 4 -1.09 11.08 -1.44
N VAL A 5 0.22 11.19 -1.39
CA VAL A 5 1.15 10.06 -1.39
C VAL A 5 1.83 10.02 -0.03
N GLU A 6 1.86 8.83 0.56
CA GLU A 6 2.46 8.54 1.86
C GLU A 6 3.53 7.45 1.69
N GLY A 7 4.64 7.60 2.43
CA GLY A 7 5.77 6.68 2.41
C GLY A 7 5.51 5.37 3.16
N CYS A 8 6.11 5.23 4.36
CA CYS A 8 5.89 4.09 5.25
C CYS A 8 4.96 4.46 6.42
N ALA A 9 3.78 3.84 6.48
CA ALA A 9 2.76 4.23 7.45
C ALA A 9 3.04 3.72 8.87
N HIS A 10 3.66 2.54 9.00
CA HIS A 10 3.92 1.84 10.26
C HIS A 10 2.73 1.77 11.23
N GLY A 11 1.53 1.61 10.67
CA GLY A 11 0.28 1.49 11.43
C GLY A 11 -0.23 2.80 12.06
N ASP A 12 0.35 3.95 11.73
CA ASP A 12 -0.01 5.27 12.30
C ASP A 12 -1.06 6.05 11.47
N LEU A 13 -2.11 5.36 11.04
CA LEU A 13 -3.18 5.92 10.21
C LEU A 13 -3.90 7.12 10.85
N ASP A 14 -4.05 7.14 12.17
CA ASP A 14 -4.69 8.28 12.87
C ASP A 14 -3.93 9.58 12.59
N ASN A 15 -2.60 9.57 12.72
CA ASN A 15 -1.78 10.76 12.46
C ASN A 15 -1.73 11.10 10.96
N ILE A 16 -1.68 10.09 10.09
CA ILE A 16 -1.72 10.31 8.63
C ILE A 16 -3.03 11.01 8.26
N TYR A 17 -4.18 10.49 8.67
CA TYR A 17 -5.48 11.09 8.35
C TYR A 17 -5.67 12.46 9.02
N ALA A 18 -5.24 12.64 10.27
CA ALA A 18 -5.29 13.95 10.92
C ALA A 18 -4.45 15.00 10.17
N THR A 19 -3.26 14.61 9.68
CA THR A 19 -2.39 15.47 8.86
C THR A 19 -3.07 15.86 7.56
N LEU A 20 -3.71 14.90 6.87
CA LEU A 20 -4.43 15.17 5.62
C LEU A 20 -5.63 16.11 5.82
N GLN A 21 -6.39 15.92 6.90
CA GLN A 21 -7.53 16.79 7.23
C GLN A 21 -7.06 18.20 7.56
N HIS A 22 -5.93 18.33 8.27
CA HIS A 22 -5.31 19.63 8.51
C HIS A 22 -4.91 20.29 7.19
N LEU A 23 -4.23 19.57 6.28
CA LEU A 23 -3.83 20.07 4.97
C LEU A 23 -5.03 20.48 4.09
N GLU A 24 -6.09 19.69 4.04
CA GLU A 24 -7.32 20.09 3.33
C GLU A 24 -7.88 21.41 3.86
N HIS A 25 -7.85 21.59 5.18
CA HIS A 25 -8.37 22.79 5.82
C HIS A 25 -7.47 24.01 5.58
N THR A 26 -6.15 23.87 5.72
CA THR A 26 -5.20 24.99 5.57
C THR A 26 -5.06 25.42 4.12
N GLU A 27 -4.93 24.46 3.21
CA GLU A 27 -4.74 24.74 1.78
C GLU A 27 -6.06 24.97 1.04
N ASN A 28 -7.20 24.76 1.71
CA ASN A 28 -8.54 24.83 1.12
C ASN A 28 -8.65 23.97 -0.15
N VAL A 29 -8.10 22.76 -0.08
CA VAL A 29 -8.13 21.76 -1.15
C VAL A 29 -8.98 20.57 -0.74
N LYS A 30 -9.45 19.82 -1.74
CA LYS A 30 -10.09 18.52 -1.52
C LYS A 30 -9.16 17.41 -1.98
N ILE A 31 -8.88 16.46 -1.13
CA ILE A 31 -8.09 15.26 -1.42
C ILE A 31 -9.04 14.16 -1.88
N ASP A 32 -8.74 13.59 -3.05
CA ASP A 32 -9.59 12.58 -3.68
C ASP A 32 -9.17 11.14 -3.32
N LEU A 33 -7.88 10.92 -3.07
CA LEU A 33 -7.27 9.60 -2.82
C LEU A 33 -6.00 9.74 -1.98
N LEU A 34 -5.79 8.81 -1.05
CA LEU A 34 -4.51 8.55 -0.39
C LEU A 34 -3.86 7.28 -1.00
N ILE A 35 -2.58 7.35 -1.35
CA ILE A 35 -1.76 6.20 -1.75
C ILE A 35 -0.64 6.00 -0.73
N CYS A 36 -0.63 4.87 -0.02
CA CYS A 36 0.44 4.46 0.88
C CYS A 36 1.38 3.48 0.18
N CYS A 37 2.68 3.77 0.20
CA CYS A 37 3.68 2.99 -0.53
C CYS A 37 4.18 1.75 0.23
N GLY A 38 3.67 1.49 1.43
CA GLY A 38 3.79 0.22 2.13
C GLY A 38 4.12 0.36 3.59
N ASP A 39 4.56 -0.75 4.19
CA ASP A 39 4.66 -0.90 5.65
C ASP A 39 3.38 -0.40 6.35
N PHE A 40 2.23 -0.78 5.78
CA PHE A 40 0.93 -0.29 6.19
C PHE A 40 0.52 -0.82 7.57
N GLN A 41 0.97 -2.04 7.90
CA GLN A 41 0.70 -2.74 9.15
C GLN A 41 -0.81 -2.90 9.42
N ALA A 42 -1.50 -3.60 8.51
CA ALA A 42 -2.93 -3.93 8.62
C ALA A 42 -3.28 -4.94 9.74
N LEU A 43 -2.87 -4.70 10.99
CA LEU A 43 -3.06 -5.57 12.15
C LEU A 43 -4.51 -5.49 12.67
N ARG A 44 -5.27 -6.59 12.54
CA ARG A 44 -6.66 -6.66 12.99
C ARG A 44 -6.76 -6.89 14.50
N ASN A 45 -5.87 -7.71 15.03
CA ASN A 45 -5.78 -8.10 16.44
C ASN A 45 -4.37 -8.58 16.81
N GLU A 46 -4.16 -8.98 18.07
CA GLU A 46 -2.84 -9.41 18.56
C GLU A 46 -2.34 -10.72 17.93
N GLU A 47 -3.19 -11.55 17.34
CA GLU A 47 -2.77 -12.81 16.69
C GLU A 47 -1.99 -12.52 15.40
N ASP A 48 -2.27 -11.40 14.73
CA ASP A 48 -1.55 -10.97 13.52
C ASP A 48 -0.08 -10.63 13.81
N PHE A 49 0.32 -10.40 15.07
CA PHE A 49 1.73 -10.20 15.43
C PHE A 49 2.63 -11.39 15.11
N GLU A 50 2.08 -12.61 15.09
CA GLU A 50 2.82 -13.82 14.70
C GLU A 50 3.08 -13.87 13.19
N SER A 51 2.41 -12.98 12.44
CA SER A 51 2.57 -12.81 11.00
C SER A 51 3.17 -11.45 10.62
N LEU A 52 3.74 -10.74 11.60
CA LEU A 52 4.48 -9.49 11.42
C LEU A 52 5.99 -9.73 11.63
N SER A 53 6.78 -9.48 10.59
CA SER A 53 8.25 -9.56 10.65
C SER A 53 8.81 -8.35 11.39
N CYS A 54 8.73 -8.36 12.72
CA CYS A 54 9.18 -7.27 13.57
C CYS A 54 9.66 -7.82 14.92
N PRO A 55 10.81 -7.36 15.45
CA PRO A 55 11.25 -7.73 16.79
C PRO A 55 10.17 -7.44 17.84
N ALA A 56 9.98 -8.35 18.80
CA ALA A 56 8.89 -8.28 19.77
C ALA A 56 8.84 -6.97 20.56
N LYS A 57 9.99 -6.34 20.82
CA LYS A 57 10.08 -5.06 21.55
C LYS A 57 9.43 -3.86 20.82
N PHE A 58 9.25 -3.93 19.50
CA PHE A 58 8.66 -2.85 18.71
C PHE A 58 7.23 -3.16 18.26
N ARG A 59 6.69 -4.34 18.62
CA ARG A 59 5.32 -4.71 18.23
C ARG A 59 4.33 -3.78 18.93
N SER A 60 3.55 -3.08 18.12
CA SER A 60 2.43 -2.23 18.55
C SER A 60 1.23 -2.51 17.65
N MET A 61 0.01 -2.43 18.20
CA MET A 61 -1.22 -2.62 17.43
C MET A 61 -1.46 -1.51 16.40
N GLY A 62 -0.79 -0.36 16.57
CA GLY A 62 -1.08 0.83 15.77
C GLY A 62 -2.54 1.25 15.87
N SER A 63 -3.03 1.86 14.80
CA SER A 63 -4.40 2.40 14.70
C SER A 63 -5.30 1.65 13.72
N PHE A 64 -4.74 0.81 12.82
CA PHE A 64 -5.51 0.12 11.78
C PHE A 64 -6.73 -0.66 12.30
N TRP A 65 -6.59 -1.37 13.44
CA TRP A 65 -7.68 -2.15 14.03
C TRP A 65 -8.95 -1.32 14.31
N LYS A 66 -8.83 0.00 14.54
CA LYS A 66 -9.97 0.91 14.72
C LYS A 66 -10.81 1.04 13.44
N TYR A 67 -10.14 1.14 12.30
CA TYR A 67 -10.77 1.22 10.98
C TYR A 67 -11.34 -0.14 10.56
N TYR A 68 -10.61 -1.22 10.86
CA TYR A 68 -11.09 -2.59 10.65
C TYR A 68 -12.38 -2.90 11.42
N SER A 69 -12.45 -2.48 12.69
CA SER A 69 -13.61 -2.69 13.57
C SER A 69 -14.77 -1.72 13.32
N GLY A 70 -14.53 -0.63 12.59
CA GLY A 70 -15.50 0.44 12.37
C GLY A 70 -15.67 1.41 13.54
N VAL A 71 -14.77 1.38 14.53
CA VAL A 71 -14.67 2.41 15.57
C VAL A 71 -14.32 3.76 14.94
N GLU A 72 -13.38 3.73 14.00
CA GLU A 72 -13.03 4.87 13.15
C GLU A 72 -13.44 4.61 11.70
N ARG A 73 -13.56 5.68 10.91
CA ARG A 73 -13.83 5.61 9.46
C ARG A 73 -12.71 6.30 8.71
N ALA A 74 -12.16 5.64 7.70
CA ALA A 74 -11.14 6.24 6.85
C ALA A 74 -11.77 7.40 6.05
N PRO A 75 -11.32 8.65 6.26
CA PRO A 75 -11.95 9.83 5.67
C PRO A 75 -11.74 9.93 4.15
N TYR A 76 -10.67 9.30 3.64
CA TYR A 76 -10.33 9.27 2.23
C TYR A 76 -10.32 7.83 1.70
N PRO A 77 -10.72 7.60 0.45
CA PRO A 77 -10.33 6.38 -0.25
C PRO A 77 -8.82 6.22 -0.12
N THR A 78 -8.39 5.06 0.35
CA THR A 78 -6.98 4.79 0.62
C THR A 78 -6.58 3.54 -0.13
N LEU A 79 -5.53 3.62 -0.92
CA LEU A 79 -4.92 2.51 -1.63
C LEU A 79 -3.54 2.25 -1.06
N PHE A 80 -3.15 0.99 -0.89
CA PHE A 80 -1.80 0.66 -0.49
C PHE A 80 -1.25 -0.60 -1.16
N VAL A 81 0.07 -0.67 -1.25
CA VAL A 81 0.84 -1.90 -1.52
C VAL A 81 1.49 -2.37 -0.21
N GLY A 82 1.82 -3.65 -0.08
CA GLY A 82 2.48 -4.17 1.12
C GLY A 82 3.97 -3.85 1.13
N GLY A 83 4.55 -3.62 2.31
CA GLY A 83 6.00 -3.58 2.54
C GLY A 83 6.55 -4.87 3.17
N ASN A 84 7.56 -4.74 4.04
CA ASN A 84 8.12 -5.85 4.83
C ASN A 84 7.56 -5.93 6.27
N HIS A 85 6.98 -4.85 6.78
CA HIS A 85 6.28 -4.81 8.06
C HIS A 85 4.78 -4.93 7.83
N GLU A 86 4.29 -6.15 7.58
CA GLU A 86 2.88 -6.38 7.30
C GLU A 86 2.27 -7.51 8.11
N ALA A 87 0.95 -7.44 8.33
CA ALA A 87 0.14 -8.58 8.74
C ALA A 87 0.02 -9.58 7.58
N SER A 88 1.09 -10.33 7.32
CA SER A 88 1.26 -11.09 6.08
C SER A 88 0.21 -12.20 5.90
N ASN A 89 -0.29 -12.73 7.00
CA ASN A 89 -1.43 -13.66 7.00
C ASN A 89 -2.70 -13.00 6.42
N TYR A 90 -3.01 -11.78 6.84
CA TYR A 90 -4.21 -11.07 6.39
C TYR A 90 -4.07 -10.61 4.94
N LEU A 91 -2.91 -10.08 4.57
CA LEU A 91 -2.64 -9.68 3.18
C LEU A 91 -2.66 -10.88 2.22
N TRP A 92 -2.26 -12.07 2.69
CA TRP A 92 -2.35 -13.30 1.90
C TRP A 92 -3.80 -13.70 1.61
N GLU A 93 -4.75 -13.49 2.53
CA GLU A 93 -6.19 -13.71 2.27
C GLU A 93 -6.70 -12.88 1.09
N LEU A 94 -6.04 -11.75 0.80
CA LEU A 94 -6.33 -10.77 -0.24
C LEU A 94 -5.21 -10.68 -1.29
N TYR A 95 -4.58 -11.81 -1.63
CA TYR A 95 -3.50 -11.88 -2.64
C TYR A 95 -3.84 -11.15 -3.96
N TYR A 96 -5.09 -11.22 -4.41
CA TYR A 96 -5.59 -10.57 -5.63
C TYR A 96 -6.04 -9.11 -5.44
N GLY A 97 -5.89 -8.57 -4.24
CA GLY A 97 -6.37 -7.26 -3.83
C GLY A 97 -7.80 -7.29 -3.28
N GLY A 98 -8.16 -6.24 -2.55
CA GLY A 98 -9.48 -6.05 -1.96
C GLY A 98 -9.47 -5.11 -0.76
N PHE A 99 -10.64 -4.80 -0.22
CA PHE A 99 -10.74 -3.92 0.94
C PHE A 99 -10.32 -4.64 2.21
N VAL A 100 -9.33 -4.08 2.91
CA VAL A 100 -8.88 -4.57 4.22
C VAL A 100 -9.68 -3.96 5.37
N ALA A 101 -10.36 -2.84 5.12
CA ALA A 101 -11.31 -2.16 5.99
C ALA A 101 -12.21 -1.29 5.09
N PRO A 102 -13.34 -0.75 5.57
CA PRO A 102 -14.15 0.16 4.77
C PRO A 102 -13.31 1.34 4.26
N ASN A 103 -13.35 1.59 2.95
CA ASN A 103 -12.62 2.67 2.25
C ASN A 103 -11.08 2.52 2.19
N ILE A 104 -10.52 1.38 2.65
CA ILE A 104 -9.08 1.07 2.59
C ILE A 104 -8.85 -0.17 1.71
N TYR A 105 -8.21 -0.01 0.56
CA TYR A 105 -8.01 -1.01 -0.47
C TYR A 105 -6.54 -1.46 -0.56
N PHE A 106 -6.31 -2.75 -0.33
CA PHE A 106 -5.02 -3.39 -0.62
C PHE A 106 -4.96 -3.75 -2.10
N LEU A 107 -3.92 -3.33 -2.80
CA LEU A 107 -3.77 -3.61 -4.23
C LEU A 107 -3.54 -5.11 -4.55
N GLY A 108 -3.12 -5.89 -3.54
CA GLY A 108 -2.70 -7.27 -3.71
C GLY A 108 -1.17 -7.39 -3.80
N PHE A 109 -0.67 -8.61 -3.97
CA PHE A 109 0.78 -8.85 -4.11
C PHE A 109 1.34 -8.22 -5.40
N ALA A 110 0.52 -8.18 -6.44
CA ALA A 110 0.64 -7.31 -7.60
C ALA A 110 -0.76 -7.06 -8.13
N GLY A 111 -1.02 -5.87 -8.68
CA GLY A 111 -2.36 -5.50 -9.10
C GLY A 111 -2.40 -4.29 -10.02
N VAL A 112 -3.51 -4.15 -10.74
CA VAL A 112 -3.89 -2.90 -11.43
C VAL A 112 -5.37 -2.62 -11.19
N VAL A 113 -5.66 -1.41 -10.74
CA VAL A 113 -7.02 -0.89 -10.56
C VAL A 113 -7.17 0.46 -11.25
N LYS A 114 -8.40 0.94 -11.38
CA LYS A 114 -8.70 2.29 -11.83
C LYS A 114 -9.43 3.07 -10.73
N PHE A 115 -9.09 4.33 -10.58
CA PHE A 115 -9.75 5.27 -9.66
C PHE A 115 -9.84 6.64 -10.33
N GLY A 116 -11.05 7.21 -10.48
CA GLY A 116 -11.26 8.45 -11.24
C GLY A 116 -10.65 8.40 -12.63
N GLY A 117 -10.71 7.22 -13.26
CA GLY A 117 -10.12 6.92 -14.56
C GLY A 117 -8.58 6.83 -14.61
N VAL A 118 -7.86 7.17 -13.53
CA VAL A 118 -6.41 6.95 -13.39
C VAL A 118 -6.16 5.46 -13.21
N ARG A 119 -5.25 4.89 -14.00
CA ARG A 119 -4.85 3.49 -13.92
C ARG A 119 -3.63 3.34 -13.04
N ILE A 120 -3.83 2.69 -11.89
CA ILE A 120 -2.85 2.54 -10.82
C ILE A 120 -2.40 1.09 -10.79
N GLY A 121 -1.13 0.85 -11.14
CA GLY A 121 -0.46 -0.45 -11.00
C GLY A 121 0.40 -0.49 -9.75
N GLY A 122 0.74 -1.68 -9.28
CA GLY A 122 1.71 -1.78 -8.20
C GLY A 122 2.18 -3.19 -7.89
N LEU A 123 3.25 -3.23 -7.10
CA LEU A 123 3.99 -4.41 -6.69
C LEU A 123 4.28 -4.31 -5.19
N SER A 124 3.74 -5.25 -4.43
CA SER A 124 3.97 -5.32 -2.98
C SER A 124 5.26 -6.07 -2.66
N GLY A 125 5.88 -5.70 -1.55
CA GLY A 125 7.03 -6.37 -0.98
C GLY A 125 8.38 -5.74 -1.31
N ILE A 126 9.44 -6.39 -0.86
CA ILE A 126 10.83 -6.00 -1.14
C ILE A 126 11.55 -7.08 -1.96
N PHE A 127 12.47 -6.67 -2.81
CA PHE A 127 13.21 -7.58 -3.67
C PHE A 127 14.32 -8.31 -2.89
N LYS A 128 14.31 -9.65 -2.94
CA LYS A 128 15.43 -10.48 -2.52
C LYS A 128 15.80 -11.48 -3.61
N GLN A 129 17.03 -11.38 -4.13
CA GLN A 129 17.51 -12.22 -5.23
C GLN A 129 17.37 -13.73 -4.96
N GLY A 130 17.59 -14.17 -3.71
CA GLY A 130 17.50 -15.57 -3.31
C GLY A 130 16.08 -16.16 -3.31
N ASP A 131 15.06 -15.31 -3.18
CA ASP A 131 13.66 -15.72 -3.14
C ASP A 131 12.90 -15.39 -4.42
N TYR A 132 13.41 -14.46 -5.23
CA TYR A 132 12.75 -13.95 -6.43
C TYR A 132 12.23 -15.05 -7.37
N ARG A 133 13.00 -16.11 -7.61
CA ARG A 133 12.60 -17.23 -8.49
C ARG A 133 11.78 -18.31 -7.81
N LYS A 134 11.54 -18.25 -6.50
CA LYS A 134 10.71 -19.23 -5.79
C LYS A 134 9.23 -18.95 -6.08
N GLY A 135 8.36 -19.89 -5.75
CA GLY A 135 6.93 -19.60 -5.63
C GLY A 135 6.58 -19.06 -4.24
N HIS A 136 5.28 -18.92 -3.99
CA HIS A 136 4.66 -18.57 -2.72
C HIS A 136 4.34 -19.84 -1.91
N PHE A 137 5.32 -20.33 -1.17
CA PHE A 137 5.27 -21.61 -0.45
C PHE A 137 4.99 -21.46 1.06
N GLU A 138 5.07 -20.23 1.56
CA GLU A 138 4.96 -19.85 2.96
C GLU A 138 3.54 -20.09 3.47
N ARG A 139 3.38 -20.69 4.65
CA ARG A 139 2.05 -20.96 5.24
C ARG A 139 2.07 -20.70 6.74
N VAL A 140 0.94 -20.21 7.25
CA VAL A 140 0.72 -20.07 8.69
C VAL A 140 0.63 -21.46 9.36
N PRO A 141 1.18 -21.63 10.59
CA PRO A 141 2.02 -20.67 11.31
C PRO A 141 3.40 -20.52 10.65
N TYR A 142 3.84 -19.28 10.43
CA TYR A 142 5.14 -19.02 9.83
C TYR A 142 6.28 -19.36 10.80
N ASN A 143 7.37 -19.90 10.27
CA ASN A 143 8.65 -19.92 10.97
C ASN A 143 9.47 -18.66 10.63
N ASP A 144 10.60 -18.46 11.30
CA ASP A 144 11.49 -17.30 11.12
C ASP A 144 11.95 -17.05 9.66
N SER A 145 12.04 -18.10 8.83
CA SER A 145 12.38 -17.96 7.42
C SER A 145 11.16 -17.58 6.60
N ASP A 146 10.03 -18.26 6.81
CA ASP A 146 8.81 -18.06 6.03
C ASP A 146 8.22 -16.67 6.29
N ILE A 147 8.29 -16.17 7.52
CA ILE A 147 7.81 -14.83 7.86
C ILE A 147 8.57 -13.72 7.15
N ARG A 148 9.84 -13.95 6.79
CA ARG A 148 10.61 -13.01 5.98
C ARG A 148 10.35 -13.19 4.51
N SER A 149 10.31 -14.44 4.05
CA SER A 149 10.19 -14.69 2.61
C SER A 149 8.80 -14.37 2.05
N VAL A 150 7.74 -14.36 2.87
CA VAL A 150 6.35 -14.13 2.43
C VAL A 150 6.14 -12.77 1.75
N TYR A 151 6.84 -11.72 2.19
CA TYR A 151 6.76 -10.39 1.56
C TYR A 151 7.83 -10.15 0.51
N HIS A 152 8.69 -11.11 0.19
CA HIS A 152 9.65 -10.87 -0.90
C HIS A 152 8.95 -10.91 -2.26
N VAL A 153 9.35 -10.00 -3.16
CA VAL A 153 8.86 -9.97 -4.54
C VAL A 153 9.12 -11.31 -5.24
N ARG A 154 8.14 -11.83 -5.99
CA ARG A 154 8.28 -13.04 -6.81
C ARG A 154 8.27 -12.75 -8.30
N GLU A 155 9.06 -13.50 -9.05
CA GLU A 155 9.13 -13.45 -10.51
C GLU A 155 7.76 -13.71 -11.15
N TYR A 156 6.91 -14.53 -10.52
CA TYR A 156 5.53 -14.75 -10.97
C TYR A 156 4.72 -13.45 -11.01
N ASP A 157 4.81 -12.63 -9.96
CA ASP A 157 4.08 -11.38 -9.85
C ASP A 157 4.58 -10.33 -10.85
N VAL A 158 5.91 -10.22 -10.98
CA VAL A 158 6.56 -9.35 -11.97
C VAL A 158 6.21 -9.77 -13.40
N LYS A 159 6.23 -11.07 -13.72
CA LYS A 159 5.88 -11.57 -15.06
C LYS A 159 4.45 -11.24 -15.47
N LYS A 160 3.50 -11.23 -14.54
CA LYS A 160 2.12 -10.75 -14.81
C LYS A 160 2.14 -9.28 -15.21
N LEU A 161 2.78 -8.42 -14.42
CA LEU A 161 2.87 -6.98 -14.69
C LEU A 161 3.60 -6.68 -16.00
N LEU A 162 4.64 -7.44 -16.36
CA LEU A 162 5.34 -7.30 -17.65
C LEU A 162 4.46 -7.59 -18.88
N GLN A 163 3.31 -8.25 -18.71
CA GLN A 163 2.35 -8.48 -19.80
C GLN A 163 1.49 -7.26 -20.13
N LEU A 164 1.51 -6.22 -19.30
CA LEU A 164 0.73 -5.01 -19.54
C LEU A 164 1.20 -4.33 -20.84
N GLU A 165 0.23 -4.01 -21.70
CA GLU A 165 0.42 -3.27 -22.93
C GLU A 165 -0.20 -1.86 -22.85
N GLY A 166 -1.30 -1.72 -22.10
CA GLY A 166 -1.91 -0.40 -21.89
C GLY A 166 -1.01 0.50 -21.04
N ALA A 167 -1.10 1.83 -21.27
CA ALA A 167 -0.41 2.81 -20.45
C ALA A 167 -0.80 2.68 -18.98
N ILE A 168 0.15 2.95 -18.08
CA ILE A 168 -0.06 3.04 -16.63
C ILE A 168 0.22 4.48 -16.25
N ASP A 169 -0.69 5.09 -15.49
CA ASP A 169 -0.55 6.49 -15.09
C ASP A 169 0.33 6.58 -13.82
N VAL A 170 0.02 5.72 -12.85
CA VAL A 170 0.72 5.63 -11.55
C VAL A 170 1.17 4.20 -11.32
N PHE A 171 2.42 4.03 -10.93
CA PHE A 171 2.93 2.76 -10.43
C PHE A 171 3.41 2.91 -8.99
N VAL A 172 3.08 1.95 -8.11
CA VAL A 172 3.44 1.98 -6.69
C VAL A 172 4.25 0.73 -6.34
N SER A 173 5.41 0.92 -5.70
CA SER A 173 6.19 -0.17 -5.10
C SER A 173 6.61 0.22 -3.69
N HIS A 174 7.01 -0.74 -2.86
CA HIS A 174 7.61 -0.40 -1.58
C HIS A 174 9.09 -0.02 -1.74
N ASP A 175 9.87 -0.94 -2.31
CA ASP A 175 11.28 -0.70 -2.62
C ASP A 175 11.45 0.19 -3.87
N TRP A 176 12.62 0.84 -3.98
CA TRP A 176 12.92 1.73 -5.10
C TRP A 176 13.35 0.91 -6.31
N PRO A 177 13.06 1.33 -7.56
CA PRO A 177 13.69 0.74 -8.73
C PRO A 177 15.22 0.88 -8.68
N GLU A 178 15.93 -0.22 -8.95
CA GLU A 178 17.40 -0.21 -8.97
C GLU A 178 17.93 0.85 -9.95
N GLY A 179 18.85 1.71 -9.46
CA GLY A 179 19.50 2.74 -10.27
C GLY A 179 18.67 4.02 -10.47
N VAL A 180 17.50 4.16 -9.85
CA VAL A 180 16.69 5.40 -9.91
C VAL A 180 17.46 6.62 -9.36
N THR A 181 18.39 6.40 -8.43
CA THR A 181 19.23 7.45 -7.85
C THR A 181 20.03 8.21 -8.89
N GLN A 182 20.40 7.58 -10.01
CA GLN A 182 21.17 8.22 -11.09
C GLN A 182 20.43 9.38 -11.78
N TYR A 183 19.13 9.55 -11.50
CA TYR A 183 18.24 10.52 -12.14
C TYR A 183 17.73 11.61 -11.18
N GLY A 184 18.30 11.70 -9.98
CA GLY A 184 17.98 12.72 -8.97
C GLY A 184 19.24 13.26 -8.28
N ASP A 185 19.07 14.00 -7.18
CA ASP A 185 20.19 14.60 -6.44
C ASP A 185 20.84 13.58 -5.47
N VAL A 186 21.72 12.74 -6.02
CA VAL A 186 22.50 11.76 -5.23
C VAL A 186 23.38 12.45 -4.18
N GLN A 187 23.88 13.66 -4.46
CA GLN A 187 24.75 14.35 -3.53
C GLN A 187 23.98 14.76 -2.28
N GLN A 188 22.75 15.25 -2.44
CA GLN A 188 21.85 15.52 -1.32
C GLN A 188 21.52 14.24 -0.53
N LEU A 189 21.15 13.15 -1.22
CA LEU A 189 20.85 11.87 -0.57
C LEU A 189 22.03 11.38 0.29
N LEU A 190 23.25 11.39 -0.27
CA LEU A 190 24.45 10.91 0.42
C LEU A 190 24.92 11.82 1.56
N ARG A 191 24.44 13.07 1.68
CA ARG A 191 24.72 13.90 2.86
C ARG A 191 24.12 13.30 4.12
N HIS A 192 22.99 12.61 4.01
CA HIS A 192 22.22 12.10 5.16
C HIS A 192 22.19 10.59 5.21
N LYS A 193 22.32 9.89 4.08
CA LYS A 193 22.37 8.43 4.00
C LYS A 193 23.70 7.97 3.38
N ARG A 194 24.82 8.31 4.04
CA ARG A 194 26.18 7.99 3.55
C ARG A 194 26.42 6.50 3.29
N HIS A 195 25.77 5.64 4.07
CA HIS A 195 25.92 4.19 3.92
C HIS A 195 25.39 3.64 2.58
N PHE A 196 24.59 4.41 1.83
CA PHE A 196 24.16 4.04 0.48
C PHE A 196 25.23 4.27 -0.60
N GLU A 197 26.33 4.98 -0.30
CA GLU A 197 27.36 5.36 -1.30
C GLU A 197 27.85 4.16 -2.11
N GLN A 198 28.28 3.10 -1.42
CA GLN A 198 28.79 1.90 -2.09
C GLN A 198 27.72 1.21 -2.94
N GLU A 199 26.47 1.09 -2.46
CA GLU A 199 25.41 0.43 -3.21
C GLU A 199 24.95 1.24 -4.42
N ILE A 200 24.99 2.57 -4.33
CA ILE A 200 24.71 3.46 -5.45
C ILE A 200 25.82 3.37 -6.49
N GLU A 201 27.10 3.39 -6.07
CA GLU A 201 28.26 3.24 -6.97
C GLU A 201 28.25 1.91 -7.71
N GLU A 202 27.89 0.82 -7.02
CA GLU A 202 27.78 -0.51 -7.61
C GLU A 202 26.47 -0.73 -8.39
N ASN A 203 25.57 0.26 -8.39
CA ASN A 203 24.23 0.20 -8.97
C ASN A 203 23.42 -1.03 -8.48
N ARG A 204 23.38 -1.22 -7.16
CA ARG A 204 22.65 -2.31 -6.49
C ARG A 204 21.59 -1.84 -5.50
N LEU A 205 21.53 -0.54 -5.19
CA LEU A 205 20.50 0.00 -4.30
C LEU A 205 19.12 -0.13 -4.97
N GLY A 206 18.23 -0.88 -4.32
CA GLY A 206 16.84 -1.08 -4.76
C GLY A 206 16.58 -2.39 -5.50
N SER A 207 15.49 -2.38 -6.26
CA SER A 207 14.81 -3.53 -6.83
C SER A 207 15.15 -3.73 -8.30
N ASN A 208 15.80 -4.85 -8.63
CA ASN A 208 16.04 -5.20 -10.02
C ASN A 208 14.72 -5.46 -10.77
N ALA A 209 13.75 -6.08 -10.09
CA ALA A 209 12.38 -6.24 -10.58
C ALA A 209 11.69 -4.89 -10.83
N GLY A 210 11.79 -3.95 -9.88
CA GLY A 210 11.26 -2.60 -10.02
C GLY A 210 11.85 -1.87 -11.23
N LYS A 211 13.17 -1.99 -11.46
CA LYS A 211 13.86 -1.43 -12.63
C LYS A 211 13.33 -1.99 -13.96
N GLU A 212 13.13 -3.31 -14.04
CA GLU A 212 12.58 -3.95 -15.23
C GLU A 212 11.17 -3.42 -15.54
N LEU A 213 10.33 -3.31 -14.52
CA LEU A 213 8.98 -2.78 -14.64
C LEU A 213 8.96 -1.30 -15.01
N LEU A 214 9.81 -0.47 -14.40
CA LEU A 214 9.92 0.96 -14.70
C LEU A 214 10.20 1.20 -16.18
N HIS A 215 11.17 0.47 -16.76
CA HIS A 215 11.54 0.64 -18.16
C HIS A 215 10.55 -0.02 -19.14
N LYS A 216 9.85 -1.08 -18.73
CA LYS A 216 8.82 -1.74 -19.55
C LYS A 216 7.52 -0.93 -19.60
N LEU A 217 7.03 -0.49 -18.44
CA LEU A 217 5.71 0.13 -18.28
C LEU A 217 5.74 1.63 -18.52
N LYS A 218 6.86 2.29 -18.20
CA LYS A 218 7.08 3.72 -18.41
C LYS A 218 5.92 4.59 -17.86
N PRO A 219 5.54 4.40 -16.59
CA PRO A 219 4.39 5.12 -16.03
C PRO A 219 4.67 6.62 -15.94
N ASP A 220 3.65 7.45 -15.92
CA ASP A 220 3.87 8.90 -15.80
C ASP A 220 4.39 9.27 -14.38
N TYR A 221 3.98 8.49 -13.36
CA TYR A 221 4.44 8.59 -11.98
C TYR A 221 4.84 7.24 -11.40
N TRP A 222 5.89 7.23 -10.57
CA TRP A 222 6.29 6.09 -9.76
C TRP A 222 6.46 6.53 -8.30
N PHE A 223 5.71 5.91 -7.38
CA PHE A 223 5.77 6.18 -5.96
C PHE A 223 6.39 5.01 -5.18
N ALA A 224 7.30 5.33 -4.26
CA ALA A 224 8.00 4.34 -3.44
C ALA A 224 8.27 4.82 -1.99
N ALA A 225 8.77 3.93 -1.14
CA ALA A 225 9.12 4.23 0.26
C ALA A 225 10.34 3.42 0.71
N HIS A 226 10.24 2.72 1.84
CA HIS A 226 11.23 1.80 2.41
C HIS A 226 12.51 2.44 2.94
N LEU A 227 13.21 3.23 2.14
CA LEU A 227 14.54 3.77 2.46
C LEU A 227 14.54 4.91 3.51
N HIS A 228 13.37 5.26 4.06
CA HIS A 228 13.17 6.31 5.07
C HIS A 228 13.87 7.63 4.72
N THR A 229 13.65 8.09 3.49
CA THR A 229 14.15 9.38 2.99
C THR A 229 13.30 9.83 1.82
N LYS A 230 13.04 11.14 1.73
CA LYS A 230 12.50 11.72 0.50
C LYS A 230 13.55 11.68 -0.60
N PHE A 231 13.13 11.36 -1.82
CA PHE A 231 13.97 11.49 -3.01
C PHE A 231 13.08 11.65 -4.25
N ALA A 232 13.35 12.69 -5.04
CA ALA A 232 12.69 12.88 -6.33
C ALA A 232 13.67 12.65 -7.48
N ALA A 233 13.17 12.07 -8.56
CA ALA A 233 13.94 11.85 -9.77
C ALA A 233 13.05 11.91 -11.01
N VAL A 234 13.65 12.27 -12.15
CA VAL A 234 12.99 12.26 -13.45
C VAL A 234 13.70 11.26 -14.35
N VAL A 235 13.08 10.11 -14.58
CA VAL A 235 13.67 9.02 -15.37
C VAL A 235 13.23 9.14 -16.83
N PRO A 236 14.08 9.60 -17.75
CA PRO A 236 13.75 9.66 -19.17
C PRO A 236 13.68 8.25 -19.74
N HIS A 237 12.70 8.00 -20.61
CA HIS A 237 12.57 6.72 -21.29
C HIS A 237 13.05 6.82 -22.74
N PRO A 238 14.24 6.29 -23.08
CA PRO A 238 14.74 6.35 -24.45
C PRO A 238 13.70 5.82 -25.45
N ASN A 239 13.57 6.49 -26.59
CA ASN A 239 12.63 6.17 -27.67
C ASN A 239 11.14 6.39 -27.37
N SER A 240 10.80 6.96 -26.22
CA SER A 240 9.49 7.56 -25.96
C SER A 240 9.74 8.98 -25.48
N ASN A 241 9.10 10.00 -26.03
CA ASN A 241 9.23 11.38 -25.53
C ASN A 241 8.56 11.57 -24.16
N LYS A 242 8.71 10.59 -23.26
CA LYS A 242 8.12 10.46 -21.93
C LYS A 242 9.24 10.32 -20.90
N ALA A 243 8.95 10.79 -19.70
CA ALA A 243 9.74 10.53 -18.52
C ALA A 243 8.81 10.10 -17.39
N THR A 244 9.30 9.26 -16.49
CA THR A 244 8.61 8.94 -15.24
C THR A 244 9.06 9.91 -14.16
N ARG A 245 8.10 10.51 -13.46
CA ARG A 245 8.35 11.25 -12.23
C ARG A 245 8.37 10.28 -11.05
N PHE A 246 9.55 10.03 -10.51
CA PHE A 246 9.75 9.19 -9.35
C PHE A 246 9.71 10.04 -8.08
N LEU A 247 8.98 9.57 -7.08
CA LEU A 247 8.95 10.16 -5.74
C LEU A 247 9.00 9.04 -4.70
N ALA A 248 10.00 9.09 -3.84
CA ALA A 248 10.05 8.33 -2.61
C ALA A 248 9.84 9.23 -1.40
N LEU A 249 9.20 8.71 -0.36
CA LEU A 249 8.89 9.42 0.87
C LEU A 249 9.36 8.67 2.12
N ASP A 250 9.48 9.41 3.22
CA ASP A 250 9.93 8.91 4.51
C ASP A 250 8.80 8.21 5.31
N LYS A 251 9.10 7.69 6.51
CA LYS A 251 8.12 7.14 7.45
C LYS A 251 7.38 8.23 8.23
N CYS A 252 6.14 7.95 8.64
CA CYS A 252 5.29 8.85 9.42
C CYS A 252 5.84 9.14 10.82
N LEU A 253 6.79 10.07 10.91
CA LEU A 253 7.40 10.55 12.15
C LEU A 253 7.52 12.08 12.16
N PRO A 254 7.60 12.71 13.35
CA PRO A 254 7.78 14.15 13.46
C PRO A 254 8.97 14.68 12.64
N HIS A 255 8.76 15.80 11.96
CA HIS A 255 9.75 16.49 11.12
C HIS A 255 10.28 15.70 9.92
N ARG A 256 9.65 14.58 9.55
CA ARG A 256 9.99 13.80 8.35
C ARG A 256 9.13 14.21 7.16
N ARG A 257 9.66 14.03 5.96
CA ARG A 257 8.94 14.24 4.69
C ARG A 257 8.23 12.96 4.25
N PHE A 258 7.23 12.55 5.02
CA PHE A 258 6.51 11.28 4.81
C PHE A 258 5.28 11.40 3.91
N LEU A 259 4.85 12.62 3.61
CA LEU A 259 3.62 12.91 2.89
C LEU A 259 3.82 14.00 1.84
N GLN A 260 3.26 13.83 0.65
CA GLN A 260 3.25 14.84 -0.40
C GLN A 260 1.96 14.77 -1.23
N MET A 261 1.37 15.92 -1.53
CA MET A 261 0.25 16.02 -2.47
C MET A 261 0.75 16.09 -3.91
N VAL A 262 0.04 15.44 -4.82
CA VAL A 262 0.34 15.45 -6.26
C VAL A 262 -0.96 15.67 -7.04
N ASP A 263 -0.92 16.60 -7.99
CA ASP A 263 -1.99 16.80 -8.95
C ASP A 263 -1.82 15.84 -10.13
N ILE A 264 -2.74 14.87 -10.23
CA ILE A 264 -2.82 13.93 -11.35
C ILE A 264 -4.08 14.22 -12.17
N PRO A 265 -3.97 14.41 -13.49
CA PRO A 265 -5.14 14.60 -14.35
C PRO A 265 -6.09 13.39 -14.22
N ALA A 266 -7.30 13.63 -13.71
CA ALA A 266 -8.32 12.60 -13.67
C ALA A 266 -8.81 12.32 -15.09
N ALA A 267 -9.00 11.05 -15.44
CA ALA A 267 -9.85 10.72 -16.57
C ALA A 267 -11.33 10.75 -16.12
N ALA A 268 -12.27 10.83 -17.05
CA ALA A 268 -13.70 11.01 -16.78
C ALA A 268 -14.39 9.77 -16.16
N GLY A 269 -13.80 9.18 -15.12
CA GLY A 269 -14.28 8.00 -14.41
C GLY A 269 -14.77 8.30 -12.98
N PRO A 270 -15.44 7.33 -12.33
CA PRO A 270 -15.93 7.48 -10.96
C PRO A 270 -14.78 7.49 -9.95
N LEU A 271 -14.93 8.26 -8.87
CA LEU A 271 -14.01 8.28 -7.72
C LEU A 271 -14.23 7.06 -6.81
N GLU A 272 -14.14 5.88 -7.40
CA GLU A 272 -14.23 4.59 -6.74
C GLU A 272 -13.23 3.61 -7.38
N PHE A 273 -12.79 2.60 -6.62
CA PHE A 273 -11.92 1.57 -7.17
C PHE A 273 -12.70 0.67 -8.11
N THR A 274 -12.19 0.48 -9.32
CA THR A 274 -12.74 -0.45 -10.31
C THR A 274 -11.64 -1.35 -10.84
N HIS A 275 -11.99 -2.58 -11.21
CA HIS A 275 -11.04 -3.55 -11.74
C HIS A 275 -10.54 -3.13 -13.13
N ASP A 276 -9.26 -3.37 -13.39
CA ASP A 276 -8.68 -3.21 -14.71
C ASP A 276 -8.91 -4.46 -15.59
N GLU A 277 -9.54 -4.27 -16.75
CA GLU A 277 -9.89 -5.36 -17.67
C GLU A 277 -8.66 -6.16 -18.15
N GLU A 278 -7.57 -5.48 -18.49
CA GLU A 278 -6.34 -6.14 -18.93
C GLU A 278 -5.73 -6.95 -17.79
N TRP A 279 -5.72 -6.41 -16.57
CA TRP A 279 -5.23 -7.12 -15.39
C TRP A 279 -6.08 -8.35 -15.04
N LEU A 280 -7.40 -8.28 -15.17
CA LEU A 280 -8.28 -9.45 -15.01
C LEU A 280 -7.92 -10.56 -16.01
N ALA A 281 -7.65 -10.18 -17.27
CA ALA A 281 -7.27 -11.13 -18.31
C ALA A 281 -5.90 -11.78 -18.05
N ILE A 282 -4.91 -10.98 -17.65
CA ILE A 282 -3.57 -11.46 -17.26
C ILE A 282 -3.68 -12.40 -16.05
N THR A 283 -4.40 -11.97 -15.01
CA THR A 283 -4.62 -12.78 -13.80
C THR A 283 -5.23 -14.13 -14.16
N ARG A 284 -6.28 -14.14 -14.99
CA ARG A 284 -6.90 -15.38 -15.45
C ARG A 284 -5.93 -16.27 -16.24
N ALA A 285 -5.08 -15.69 -17.09
CA ALA A 285 -4.10 -16.44 -17.89
C ALA A 285 -3.03 -17.12 -17.02
N TYR A 286 -2.56 -16.43 -15.98
CA TYR A 286 -1.48 -16.89 -15.11
C TYR A 286 -1.96 -17.82 -13.99
N HIS A 287 -3.21 -17.72 -13.58
CA HIS A 287 -3.76 -18.45 -12.45
C HIS A 287 -3.51 -19.98 -12.46
N PRO A 288 -3.62 -20.70 -13.59
CA PRO A 288 -3.30 -22.13 -13.63
C PRO A 288 -1.82 -22.47 -13.35
N TYR A 289 -0.94 -21.47 -13.38
CA TYR A 289 0.50 -21.60 -13.19
C TYR A 289 0.98 -21.00 -11.87
N PHE A 290 0.07 -20.62 -10.95
CA PHE A 290 0.40 -20.04 -9.66
C PHE A 290 1.39 -20.95 -8.91
N PRO A 291 2.66 -20.54 -8.73
CA PRO A 291 3.66 -21.38 -8.08
C PRO A 291 3.47 -21.34 -6.56
N LEU A 292 2.81 -22.35 -5.99
CA LEU A 292 2.58 -22.47 -4.55
C LEU A 292 3.65 -23.30 -3.81
N THR A 293 4.81 -23.50 -4.45
CA THR A 293 5.93 -24.29 -3.91
C THR A 293 7.23 -23.51 -4.04
N ARG A 294 8.34 -24.02 -3.50
CA ARG A 294 9.67 -23.39 -3.69
C ARG A 294 10.13 -23.41 -5.16
N GLN A 295 9.48 -24.16 -6.03
CA GLN A 295 9.82 -24.23 -7.45
C GLN A 295 9.29 -22.99 -8.20
N PRO A 296 10.05 -22.47 -9.19
CA PRO A 296 9.58 -21.39 -10.05
C PRO A 296 8.33 -21.78 -10.83
N MET A 297 7.60 -20.77 -11.31
CA MET A 297 6.52 -20.96 -12.28
C MET A 297 7.05 -21.70 -13.52
N GLN A 298 6.37 -22.80 -13.89
CA GLN A 298 6.70 -23.60 -15.07
C GLN A 298 5.68 -23.34 -16.18
N LEU A 299 6.00 -22.41 -17.07
CA LEU A 299 5.16 -22.13 -18.23
C LEU A 299 5.40 -23.18 -19.32
N ARG A 300 4.46 -24.12 -19.48
CA ARG A 300 4.58 -25.21 -20.47
C ARG A 300 4.23 -24.79 -21.89
N ASN A 301 3.37 -23.78 -22.05
CA ASN A 301 2.87 -23.29 -23.34
C ASN A 301 2.78 -21.76 -23.32
N PRO A 302 2.93 -21.08 -24.47
CA PRO A 302 2.67 -19.64 -24.56
C PRO A 302 1.24 -19.30 -24.10
N LEU A 303 1.10 -18.23 -23.32
CA LEU A 303 -0.20 -17.74 -22.86
C LEU A 303 -0.95 -17.06 -24.00
N ASN A 304 -2.21 -17.43 -24.20
CA ASN A 304 -3.08 -16.75 -25.17
C ASN A 304 -3.82 -15.59 -24.48
N LEU A 305 -3.11 -14.48 -24.24
CA LEU A 305 -3.68 -13.29 -23.59
C LEU A 305 -4.83 -12.67 -24.37
N ALA A 306 -4.78 -12.71 -25.71
CA ALA A 306 -5.86 -12.19 -26.56
C ALA A 306 -7.19 -12.93 -26.31
N ALA A 307 -7.16 -14.25 -26.20
CA ALA A 307 -8.34 -15.04 -25.87
C ALA A 307 -8.85 -14.74 -24.45
N GLN A 308 -7.96 -14.51 -23.48
CA GLN A 308 -8.38 -14.15 -22.12
C GLN A 308 -9.01 -12.75 -22.07
N ARG A 309 -8.46 -11.77 -22.81
CA ARG A 309 -9.05 -10.42 -22.94
C ARG A 309 -10.47 -10.50 -23.51
N GLN A 310 -10.67 -11.25 -24.60
CA GLN A 310 -12.01 -11.46 -25.17
C GLN A 310 -12.98 -12.13 -24.19
N TRP A 311 -12.50 -13.12 -23.43
CA TRP A 311 -13.31 -13.78 -22.42
C TRP A 311 -13.74 -12.82 -21.32
N VAL A 312 -12.82 -12.01 -20.79
CA VAL A 312 -13.10 -11.02 -19.73
C VAL A 312 -14.05 -9.93 -20.23
N GLN A 313 -13.86 -9.43 -21.45
CA GLN A 313 -14.79 -8.46 -22.07
C GLN A 313 -16.21 -8.98 -22.12
N LYS A 314 -16.39 -10.23 -22.58
CA LYS A 314 -17.70 -10.88 -22.61
C LYS A 314 -18.27 -11.03 -21.19
N ARG A 315 -17.45 -11.46 -20.22
CA ARG A 315 -17.86 -11.64 -18.83
C ARG A 315 -18.32 -10.34 -18.18
N LEU A 316 -17.59 -9.24 -18.39
CA LEU A 316 -17.96 -7.90 -17.94
C LEU A 316 -19.24 -7.40 -18.62
N GLY A 317 -19.44 -7.70 -19.91
CA GLY A 317 -20.67 -7.37 -20.63
C GLY A 317 -21.92 -8.13 -20.12
N GLU A 318 -21.76 -9.37 -19.67
CA GLU A 318 -22.86 -10.21 -19.17
C GLU A 318 -23.23 -9.94 -17.71
N ARG A 319 -22.24 -9.73 -16.84
CA ARG A 319 -22.42 -9.58 -15.38
C ARG A 319 -22.27 -8.14 -14.88
N GLY A 320 -21.89 -7.21 -15.75
CA GLY A 320 -21.47 -5.86 -15.37
C GLY A 320 -20.06 -5.84 -14.75
N SER A 321 -19.58 -4.64 -14.42
CA SER A 321 -18.26 -4.42 -13.80
C SER A 321 -18.21 -4.73 -12.30
N ALA A 322 -19.31 -5.23 -11.71
CA ALA A 322 -19.47 -5.38 -10.28
C ALA A 322 -18.97 -6.75 -9.79
N ILE A 323 -17.64 -6.90 -9.67
CA ILE A 323 -17.09 -7.85 -8.70
C ILE A 323 -17.33 -7.21 -7.33
N SER A 324 -17.96 -7.93 -6.40
CA SER A 324 -18.24 -7.39 -5.06
C SER A 324 -16.92 -7.00 -4.38
N MET A 325 -16.69 -5.71 -4.22
CA MET A 325 -15.59 -5.16 -3.44
C MET A 325 -16.10 -4.67 -2.07
N GLN A 326 -17.02 -5.39 -1.44
CA GLN A 326 -17.49 -5.02 -0.10
C GLN A 326 -16.56 -5.63 0.95
N PHE A 327 -16.05 -4.78 1.84
CA PHE A 327 -15.29 -5.21 2.99
C PHE A 327 -16.09 -6.21 3.84
N THR A 328 -15.43 -7.28 4.28
CA THR A 328 -15.96 -8.24 5.24
C THR A 328 -14.89 -8.57 6.29
N MET A 329 -15.24 -8.49 7.57
CA MET A 329 -14.34 -8.92 8.64
C MET A 329 -14.16 -10.44 8.61
N THR A 330 -12.90 -10.89 8.46
CA THR A 330 -12.50 -12.29 8.49
C THR A 330 -11.92 -12.76 9.83
N ALA A 331 -11.67 -11.84 10.78
CA ALA A 331 -11.17 -12.12 12.12
C ALA A 331 -11.82 -11.19 13.16
N PRO A 332 -11.87 -11.57 14.45
CA PRO A 332 -12.30 -10.66 15.51
C PRO A 332 -11.35 -9.46 15.62
N PRO A 333 -11.85 -8.21 15.76
CA PRO A 333 -10.98 -7.06 15.95
C PRO A 333 -10.35 -7.06 17.34
N TYR A 334 -9.23 -6.35 17.47
CA TYR A 334 -8.63 -6.00 18.76
C TYR A 334 -9.65 -5.33 19.69
N GLN A 335 -9.58 -5.65 20.98
CA GLN A 335 -10.42 -5.03 22.00
C GLN A 335 -9.53 -4.53 23.14
N ALA A 336 -9.28 -3.22 23.17
CA ALA A 336 -8.36 -2.59 24.13
C ALA A 336 -8.71 -2.85 25.61
N ASN A 337 -9.99 -3.09 25.91
CA ASN A 337 -10.51 -3.25 27.28
C ASN A 337 -10.70 -4.71 27.71
N GLN A 338 -10.34 -5.70 26.89
CA GLN A 338 -10.41 -7.11 27.28
C GLN A 338 -9.01 -7.63 27.64
N PRO A 339 -8.87 -8.38 28.76
CA PRO A 339 -7.61 -9.04 29.06
C PRO A 339 -7.25 -10.00 27.93
N ARG A 340 -5.95 -10.11 27.62
CA ARG A 340 -5.44 -11.03 26.59
C ARG A 340 -6.10 -12.39 26.73
N GLY A 341 -6.93 -12.75 25.74
CA GLY A 341 -7.41 -14.11 25.62
C GLY A 341 -6.21 -15.05 25.54
N ARG A 342 -6.35 -16.29 26.01
CA ARG A 342 -5.36 -17.32 25.68
C ARG A 342 -5.27 -17.36 24.16
N ALA A 343 -4.06 -17.21 23.60
CA ALA A 343 -3.81 -17.37 22.18
C ALA A 343 -4.56 -18.62 21.70
N GLY A 344 -5.59 -18.41 20.87
CA GLY A 344 -6.24 -19.51 20.19
C GLY A 344 -5.20 -20.19 19.31
N GLN A 345 -5.43 -21.44 18.91
CA GLN A 345 -4.74 -21.91 17.72
C GLN A 345 -5.09 -20.93 16.60
N LEU A 346 -4.07 -20.28 16.03
CA LEU A 346 -4.24 -19.46 14.83
C LEU A 346 -5.14 -20.26 13.88
N PRO A 347 -6.32 -19.74 13.52
CA PRO A 347 -7.15 -20.39 12.53
C PRO A 347 -6.26 -20.68 11.32
N GLY A 348 -6.41 -21.87 10.73
CA GLY A 348 -5.80 -22.14 9.44
C GLY A 348 -6.22 -21.08 8.40
N HIS A 349 -5.72 -21.20 7.19
CA HIS A 349 -6.01 -20.25 6.11
C HIS A 349 -7.49 -19.84 6.05
N VAL A 350 -7.78 -18.55 6.25
CA VAL A 350 -9.14 -18.01 6.17
C VAL A 350 -9.41 -17.64 4.71
N ARG A 351 -10.53 -18.14 4.17
CA ARG A 351 -10.98 -17.70 2.84
C ARG A 351 -11.68 -16.36 2.96
N ASN A 352 -11.14 -15.34 2.30
CA ASN A 352 -11.78 -14.04 2.25
C ASN A 352 -12.94 -14.06 1.24
N PRO A 353 -14.16 -13.64 1.62
CA PRO A 353 -15.30 -13.59 0.69
C PRO A 353 -15.06 -12.73 -0.55
N GLN A 354 -14.23 -11.68 -0.46
CA GLN A 354 -13.86 -10.85 -1.60
C GLN A 354 -13.01 -11.64 -2.61
N THR A 355 -12.03 -12.40 -2.11
CA THR A 355 -11.20 -13.28 -2.95
C THR A 355 -12.03 -14.39 -3.58
N GLU A 356 -12.96 -15.00 -2.83
CA GLU A 356 -13.88 -15.99 -3.38
C GLU A 356 -14.75 -15.41 -4.50
N ALA A 357 -15.35 -14.23 -4.28
CA ALA A 357 -16.15 -13.55 -5.29
C ALA A 357 -15.34 -13.15 -6.53
N PHE A 358 -14.10 -12.70 -6.36
CA PHE A 358 -13.18 -12.37 -7.45
C PHE A 358 -12.88 -13.61 -8.32
N LEU A 359 -12.55 -14.73 -7.68
CA LEU A 359 -12.24 -15.98 -8.39
C LEU A 359 -13.49 -16.61 -9.04
N GLU A 360 -14.65 -16.54 -8.39
CA GLU A 360 -15.93 -16.97 -8.99
C GLU A 360 -16.27 -16.12 -10.22
N PHE A 361 -16.05 -14.80 -10.15
CA PHE A 361 -16.26 -13.93 -11.29
C PHE A 361 -15.39 -14.35 -12.49
N LEU A 362 -14.13 -14.70 -12.25
CA LEU A 362 -13.17 -15.13 -13.27
C LEU A 362 -13.25 -16.61 -13.66
N ASP A 363 -14.16 -17.39 -13.06
CA ASP A 363 -14.27 -18.84 -13.28
C ASP A 363 -12.93 -19.55 -12.99
N LEU A 364 -12.39 -19.31 -11.79
CA LEU A 364 -11.12 -19.82 -11.31
C LEU A 364 -11.28 -20.57 -9.98
N PRO A 365 -10.49 -21.63 -9.74
CA PRO A 365 -10.52 -22.34 -8.46
C PRO A 365 -9.83 -21.53 -7.36
N TYR A 366 -10.21 -21.74 -6.10
CA TYR A 366 -9.52 -21.14 -4.96
C TYR A 366 -8.21 -21.87 -4.65
N LEU A 367 -7.06 -21.20 -4.82
CA LEU A 367 -5.75 -21.84 -4.68
C LEU A 367 -4.99 -21.53 -3.38
N LEU A 368 -5.39 -20.50 -2.63
CA LEU A 368 -4.59 -20.00 -1.49
C LEU A 368 -4.57 -20.96 -0.29
N ASP A 369 -5.49 -21.93 -0.26
CA ASP A 369 -5.52 -23.02 0.72
C ASP A 369 -4.52 -24.14 0.41
N HIS A 370 -4.04 -24.26 -0.83
CA HIS A 370 -3.27 -25.43 -1.25
C HIS A 370 -1.89 -25.44 -0.58
N ALA A 371 -1.74 -26.35 0.37
CA ALA A 371 -0.46 -26.89 0.82
C ALA A 371 -0.05 -28.02 -0.14
N SER A 372 0.78 -27.71 -1.13
CA SER A 372 1.49 -28.71 -1.93
C SER A 372 2.96 -28.59 -1.50
N GLU A 373 3.62 -29.51 -0.79
CA GLU A 373 3.41 -30.92 -0.54
C GLU A 373 3.55 -31.22 0.97
N SER A 374 2.70 -32.11 1.47
CA SER A 374 3.00 -32.91 2.64
C SER A 374 4.25 -33.77 2.38
N VAL A 375 5.34 -33.54 3.10
CA VAL A 375 6.29 -34.61 3.42
C VAL A 375 5.77 -35.27 4.69
N PRO A 376 5.25 -36.52 4.66
CA PRO A 376 4.86 -37.21 5.87
C PRO A 376 6.13 -37.57 6.65
N GLY A 377 6.29 -36.96 7.83
CA GLY A 377 7.24 -37.42 8.84
C GLY A 377 8.58 -36.68 8.85
N GLN A 378 8.61 -35.55 9.55
CA GLN A 378 9.58 -35.29 10.62
C GLN A 378 9.23 -33.93 11.25
N ALA A 379 8.49 -33.97 12.36
CA ALA A 379 8.60 -32.90 13.35
C ALA A 379 10.02 -32.98 13.92
N ARG A 380 10.97 -32.37 13.22
CA ARG A 380 12.26 -32.01 13.79
C ARG A 380 12.12 -30.56 14.19
N VAL A 381 12.14 -30.32 15.50
CA VAL A 381 12.47 -29.02 16.07
C VAL A 381 13.83 -28.67 15.47
N ALA A 382 13.83 -27.80 14.46
CA ALA A 382 15.05 -27.25 13.91
C ALA A 382 15.63 -26.36 15.01
N LEU A 383 16.86 -26.66 15.43
CA LEU A 383 17.65 -25.70 16.19
C LEU A 383 17.79 -24.44 15.33
N PRO A 384 17.71 -23.22 15.91
CA PRO A 384 17.85 -22.00 15.14
C PRO A 384 19.21 -22.04 14.43
N GLY A 385 19.16 -22.09 13.10
CA GLY A 385 20.33 -21.79 12.27
C GLY A 385 20.72 -20.32 12.47
N PRO A 386 21.89 -19.89 11.96
CA PRO A 386 22.22 -18.48 11.92
C PRO A 386 21.06 -17.71 11.27
N VAL A 387 20.56 -16.69 11.96
CA VAL A 387 19.60 -15.75 11.40
C VAL A 387 20.33 -14.98 10.31
N GLU A 388 20.17 -15.39 9.05
CA GLU A 388 20.57 -14.56 7.91
C GLU A 388 19.61 -13.37 7.88
N THR A 389 20.11 -12.20 8.28
CA THR A 389 19.43 -10.91 8.13
C THR A 389 19.36 -10.57 6.64
N ASP A 390 18.19 -10.18 6.15
CA ASP A 390 18.08 -9.67 4.79
C ASP A 390 18.80 -8.32 4.70
N PRO A 391 19.81 -8.14 3.84
CA PRO A 391 20.49 -6.86 3.69
C PRO A 391 19.56 -5.75 3.17
N ASN A 392 18.45 -6.12 2.53
CA ASN A 392 17.47 -5.17 2.01
C ASN A 392 16.38 -4.83 3.05
N GLU A 393 16.33 -5.49 4.21
CA GLU A 393 15.42 -5.12 5.29
C GLU A 393 16.00 -3.95 6.09
N ILE A 394 15.23 -2.87 6.24
CA ILE A 394 15.62 -1.74 7.08
C ILE A 394 15.02 -1.91 8.49
N PRO A 395 15.84 -1.87 9.55
CA PRO A 395 15.34 -1.90 10.92
C PRO A 395 14.47 -0.68 11.23
N LEU A 396 13.44 -0.86 12.06
CA LEU A 396 12.55 0.23 12.50
C LEU A 396 13.27 1.41 13.18
N GLU A 397 14.46 1.18 13.76
CA GLU A 397 15.28 2.18 14.49
C GLU A 397 16.17 3.06 13.58
N ASP A 398 16.07 2.98 12.25
CA ASP A 398 16.95 3.73 11.34
C ASP A 398 16.59 5.24 11.26
N ASP A 399 16.89 5.97 12.33
CA ASP A 399 16.58 7.39 12.52
C ASP A 399 17.69 8.32 11.99
N ASP A 400 18.03 8.22 10.71
CA ASP A 400 18.89 9.21 10.03
C ASP A 400 18.03 10.41 9.59
N ALA A 401 17.72 11.32 10.53
CA ALA A 401 17.04 12.60 10.23
C ALA A 401 18.08 13.66 9.86
N GLY A 402 18.32 13.87 8.57
CA GLY A 402 19.12 14.98 8.08
C GLY A 402 18.32 16.27 7.89
N PRO A 403 18.98 17.45 7.80
CA PRO A 403 18.31 18.72 7.52
C PRO A 403 17.54 18.73 6.20
N VAL A 404 16.45 19.50 6.20
CA VAL A 404 15.41 19.55 5.18
C VAL A 404 15.79 20.62 4.13
N GLU A 405 16.50 20.26 3.05
CA GLU A 405 16.81 21.16 1.91
C GLU A 405 15.82 20.97 0.74
N ALA A 406 15.54 22.02 -0.03
CA ALA A 406 14.67 21.97 -1.22
C ALA A 406 15.32 21.14 -2.35
N ASP A 407 14.56 20.27 -3.01
CA ASP A 407 15.03 19.44 -4.15
C ASP A 407 14.59 20.10 -5.46
N PRO A 408 15.52 20.50 -6.36
CA PRO A 408 15.17 21.15 -7.63
C PRO A 408 14.39 20.25 -8.60
N ASN A 409 14.31 18.94 -8.36
CA ASN A 409 13.50 18.00 -9.14
C ASN A 409 12.13 17.71 -8.50
N GLU A 410 11.76 18.47 -7.47
CA GLU A 410 10.48 18.32 -6.80
C GLU A 410 9.32 18.44 -7.81
N ILE A 411 8.36 17.53 -7.71
CA ILE A 411 7.13 17.58 -8.50
C ILE A 411 6.43 18.88 -8.12
N PRO A 412 6.23 19.83 -9.06
CA PRO A 412 5.73 21.15 -8.74
C PRO A 412 4.40 21.05 -7.99
N LEU A 413 4.36 21.67 -6.82
CA LEU A 413 3.12 22.08 -6.15
C LEU A 413 2.74 23.45 -6.74
N GLU A 414 1.46 23.77 -6.83
CA GLU A 414 1.05 25.17 -6.96
C GLU A 414 1.36 25.83 -5.60
N ASP A 415 2.27 26.82 -5.60
CA ASP A 415 2.91 27.45 -4.42
C ASP A 415 1.92 28.00 -3.37
N ASP A 416 2.21 27.85 -2.07
CA ASP A 416 2.71 28.98 -1.25
C ASP A 416 3.17 28.53 0.17
N ASP A 417 4.20 29.20 0.65
CA ASP A 417 4.91 28.97 1.91
C ASP A 417 4.02 29.10 3.16
N ALA A 418 4.03 28.10 4.04
CA ALA A 418 3.62 28.25 5.43
C ALA A 418 4.62 27.57 6.37
N GLU A 419 5.42 28.40 7.06
CA GLU A 419 6.22 27.99 8.21
C GLU A 419 5.32 27.41 9.31
N VAL A 420 5.62 26.19 9.75
CA VAL A 420 5.01 25.55 10.92
C VAL A 420 5.51 26.27 12.18
N PRO A 421 4.63 26.78 13.08
CA PRO A 421 5.10 27.41 14.31
C PRO A 421 5.70 26.38 15.28
N GLU A 422 6.89 26.68 15.80
CA GLU A 422 7.53 25.95 16.91
C GLU A 422 6.79 26.16 18.25
N ASN A 423 6.55 25.04 18.94
CA ASN A 423 6.52 24.82 20.39
C ASN A 423 5.58 25.65 21.30
N GLY A 424 4.71 24.93 21.99
CA GLY A 424 4.14 25.34 23.28
C GLY A 424 3.60 24.12 24.04
N ALA A 425 4.32 23.68 25.06
CA ALA A 425 3.92 22.62 25.97
C ALA A 425 2.52 22.90 26.57
N LEU A 426 1.60 21.94 26.49
CA LEU A 426 0.38 21.98 27.27
C LEU A 426 0.62 21.28 28.61
N ASP A 427 0.90 22.12 29.61
CA ASP A 427 0.74 21.80 31.02
C ASP A 427 -0.73 21.45 31.28
N THR A 428 -0.94 20.35 31.99
CA THR A 428 -2.23 19.96 32.53
C THR A 428 -2.55 20.87 33.70
N ASP A 429 -3.44 21.84 33.52
CA ASP A 429 -4.34 22.41 34.53
C ASP A 429 -5.00 23.66 33.92
N ASP A 430 -6.22 23.51 33.40
CA ASP A 430 -7.29 24.53 33.34
C ASP A 430 -8.45 24.01 32.45
N ILE A 431 -9.11 22.97 32.93
CA ILE A 431 -10.47 22.62 32.52
C ILE A 431 -11.34 23.02 33.70
N ASP A 432 -11.80 24.29 33.73
CA ASP A 432 -13.01 24.74 34.42
C ASP A 432 -13.21 26.26 34.25
N GLU A 433 -13.36 26.77 33.02
CA GLU A 433 -13.99 28.09 32.82
C GLU A 433 -14.58 28.34 31.42
N LEU A 434 -15.32 27.37 30.85
CA LEU A 434 -16.10 27.60 29.62
C LEU A 434 -17.55 27.05 29.65
N GLU A 435 -18.12 26.86 30.85
CA GLU A 435 -19.56 26.63 31.03
C GLU A 435 -20.22 27.77 31.83
N SER A 436 -20.19 29.01 31.33
CA SER A 436 -21.12 30.04 31.83
C SER A 436 -21.32 31.23 30.89
N ARG A 437 -21.70 31.01 29.63
CA ARG A 437 -22.38 32.05 28.81
C ARG A 437 -23.01 31.47 27.55
N SER A 438 -24.13 30.77 27.73
CA SER A 438 -25.16 30.66 26.68
C SER A 438 -26.53 30.46 27.32
N ARG A 439 -27.19 31.58 27.58
CA ARG A 439 -28.64 31.67 27.78
C ARG A 439 -29.15 32.92 27.09
N CYS A 440 -29.80 32.73 25.94
CA CYS A 440 -30.92 33.53 25.40
C CYS A 440 -31.42 32.74 24.18
N SER A 441 -32.48 31.95 24.35
CA SER A 441 -33.90 32.31 24.20
C SER A 441 -34.38 32.09 22.76
N VAL A 442 -35.11 30.98 22.62
CA VAL A 442 -35.93 30.55 21.49
C VAL A 442 -36.98 31.63 21.17
N VAL A 443 -37.16 31.95 19.89
CA VAL A 443 -38.36 32.63 19.37
C VAL A 443 -38.85 31.88 18.12
N ASP A 444 -40.16 31.66 18.12
CA ASP A 444 -41.01 30.93 17.15
C ASP A 444 -40.90 31.41 15.69
N PRO A 445 -41.15 30.54 14.70
CA PRO A 445 -41.31 30.90 13.30
C PRO A 445 -42.79 30.82 12.88
N ASP A 446 -43.48 31.95 12.80
CA ASP A 446 -44.70 32.11 11.99
C ASP A 446 -45.09 33.59 11.93
N GLU A 447 -44.72 34.28 10.85
CA GLU A 447 -45.53 35.36 10.26
C GLU A 447 -45.00 35.71 8.86
N ILE A 448 -45.84 35.43 7.87
CA ILE A 448 -45.72 35.88 6.48
C ILE A 448 -46.51 37.18 6.39
N GLU A 449 -45.86 38.30 6.07
CA GLU A 449 -46.54 39.49 5.60
C GLU A 449 -46.06 39.88 4.20
N LEU A 450 -47.06 40.00 3.32
CA LEU A 450 -47.01 40.44 1.94
C LEU A 450 -46.85 41.97 1.93
N CYS A 451 -45.88 42.48 1.17
CA CYS A 451 -45.88 43.89 0.74
C CYS A 451 -46.21 43.94 -0.74
N GLU A 452 -47.35 44.56 -1.03
CA GLU A 452 -47.85 44.93 -2.35
C GLU A 452 -47.07 46.14 -2.88
N ASP A 453 -46.74 46.10 -4.17
CA ASP A 453 -46.28 47.25 -4.95
C ASP A 453 -47.51 48.04 -5.44
N GLU A 454 -47.61 49.34 -5.12
CA GLU A 454 -48.37 50.30 -5.92
C GLU A 454 -47.60 51.65 -6.03
N ASP A 455 -47.38 52.02 -7.30
CA ASP A 455 -47.11 53.31 -7.96
C ASP A 455 -45.93 54.23 -7.56
#